data_AF-A0AB33IFG6-F1
#
_entry.id   AF-A0AB33IFG6-F1
#
_cell.length_a   1.000
_cell.length_b   1.000
_cell.length_c   1.000
_cell.angle_alpha   90.00
_cell.angle_beta   90.00
_cell.angle_gamma   90.00
#
_symmetry.space_group_name_H-M   'P 1'
#
loop_
_entity.id
_entity.type
_entity.pdbx_description
1 polymer ?
#
loop_
_entity_poly.entity_id
_entity_poly.type
_entity_poly.pdbx_seq_one_letter_code
_entity_poly.pdbx_strand_id
1 'polypeptide(L)' 'MNLSIKNTPEDLVQKLRVRAERHHRSLQGELMAIIEAAVAHEPEQSVFGVLAEIRMMGVATPSESTEMVRHDRDARA' A
#
# COMPACT_ATOMS: atom_id res chain seq x y z
N MET A 1 24.18 6.70 0.80
CA MET A 1 23.59 5.68 -0.10
C MET A 1 23.13 6.40 -1.34
N ASN A 2 23.48 5.92 -2.54
CA ASN A 2 23.21 6.63 -3.79
C ASN A 2 22.37 5.74 -4.70
N LEU A 3 21.27 6.27 -5.24
CA LEU A 3 20.46 5.62 -6.27
C LEU A 3 20.78 6.27 -7.61
N SER A 4 21.07 5.46 -8.63
CA SER A 4 21.33 5.94 -9.99
C SER A 4 20.40 5.23 -10.97
N ILE A 5 19.73 6.02 -11.80
CA ILE A 5 18.87 5.52 -12.88
C ILE A 5 19.66 5.66 -14.18
N LYS A 6 19.89 4.53 -14.87
CA LYS A 6 20.58 4.48 -16.16
C LYS A 6 19.58 4.60 -17.31
N ASN A 7 20.05 5.08 -18.46
CA ASN A 7 19.28 5.19 -19.70
C ASN A 7 18.03 6.08 -19.58
N THR A 8 18.09 7.13 -18.74
CA THR A 8 16.99 8.08 -18.61
C THR A 8 16.88 8.93 -19.89
N PRO A 9 15.70 8.99 -20.53
CA PRO A 9 15.47 9.87 -21.68
C PRO A 9 15.73 11.34 -21.32
N GLU A 10 16.40 12.07 -22.20
CA GLU A 10 16.75 13.48 -21.95
C GLU A 10 15.50 14.35 -21.75
N ASP A 11 14.44 14.11 -22.51
CA ASP A 11 13.19 14.86 -22.38
C ASP A 11 12.54 14.68 -20.99
N LEU A 12 12.69 13.50 -20.40
CA LEU A 12 12.22 13.21 -19.05
C LEU A 12 13.03 13.97 -18.00
N VAL A 13 14.36 14.05 -18.17
CA VAL A 13 15.24 14.82 -17.28
C VAL A 13 14.88 16.31 -17.34
N GLN A 14 14.59 16.85 -18.52
CA GLN A 14 14.17 18.25 -18.67
C GLN A 14 12.83 18.53 -18.00
N LYS A 15 11.84 17.64 -18.16
CA LYS A 15 10.54 17.75 -17.46
C LYS A 15 10.72 17.73 -15.94
N LEU A 16 11.60 16.87 -15.42
CA LEU A 16 11.92 16.81 -13.99
C LEU A 16 12.61 18.10 -13.50
N ARG A 17 13.52 18.68 -14.28
CA ARG A 17 14.16 19.96 -13.95
C ARG A 17 13.16 21.10 -13.85
N VAL A 18 12.29 21.27 -14.85
CA VAL A 18 11.24 22.30 -14.84
C VAL A 18 10.31 22.13 -13.64
N ARG A 19 9.97 20.88 -13.32
CA ARG A 19 9.16 20.56 -12.15
C ARG A 19 9.88 20.92 -10.84
N ALA A 20 11.15 20.56 -10.71
CA ALA A 20 11.97 20.88 -9.54
C ALA A 20 12.08 22.40 -9.31
N GLU A 21 12.31 23.18 -10.37
CA GLU A 21 12.34 24.65 -10.33
C GLU A 21 11.01 25.22 -9.84
N ARG A 22 9.89 24.72 -10.36
CA ARG A 22 8.54 25.12 -9.92
C ARG A 22 8.30 24.84 -8.44
N HIS A 23 8.83 23.74 -7.92
CA HIS A 23 8.71 23.37 -6.51
C HIS A 23 9.83 23.97 -5.64
N HIS A 24 10.70 24.81 -6.19
CA HIS A 24 11.86 25.40 -5.52
C HIS A 24 12.77 24.36 -4.86
N ARG A 25 12.99 23.23 -5.54
CA ARG A 25 13.80 22.10 -5.09
C ARG A 25 14.95 21.83 -6.05
N SER A 26 16.01 21.20 -5.54
CA SER A 26 17.02 20.61 -6.42
C SER A 26 16.43 19.41 -7.17
N LEU A 27 17.07 18.99 -8.27
CA LEU A 27 16.64 17.81 -9.02
C LEU A 27 16.60 16.55 -8.14
N GLN A 28 17.60 16.38 -7.27
CA GLN A 28 17.64 15.28 -6.31
C GLN A 28 16.51 15.39 -5.27
N GLY A 29 16.21 16.59 -4.79
CA GLY A 29 15.10 16.83 -3.86
C GLY A 29 13.74 16.55 -4.47
N GLU A 30 13.54 16.90 -5.75
CA GLU A 30 12.32 16.57 -6.47
C GLU A 30 12.18 15.07 -6.70
N LEU A 31 13.28 14.38 -7.05
CA LEU A 31 13.27 12.93 -7.19
C LEU A 31 12.90 12.25 -5.87
N MET A 32 13.45 12.72 -4.75
CA MET A 32 13.13 12.20 -3.43
C MET A 32 11.65 12.40 -3.10
N ALA A 33 11.11 13.60 -3.33
CA ALA A 33 9.70 13.88 -3.08
C ALA A 33 8.74 13.00 -3.91
N ILE A 34 9.11 12.69 -5.16
CA ILE A 34 8.33 11.76 -6.01
C ILE A 34 8.37 10.34 -5.44
N ILE A 35 9.55 9.87 -5.01
CA ILE A 35 9.71 8.53 -4.43
C ILE A 35 8.93 8.42 -3.11
N GLU A 36 9.07 9.41 -2.21
CA GLU A 36 8.32 9.48 -0.96
C GLU A 36 6.81 9.43 -1.20
N ALA A 37 6.31 10.22 -2.16
CA ALA A 37 4.89 10.21 -2.50
C ALA A 37 4.43 8.86 -3.07
N ALA A 38 5.25 8.21 -3.91
CA ALA A 38 4.93 6.91 -4.49
C ALA A 38 4.84 5.82 -3.42
N VAL A 39 5.77 5.82 -2.46
CA VAL A 39 5.79 4.85 -1.34
C VAL A 39 4.66 5.14 -0.35
N ALA A 40 4.36 6.40 -0.06
CA ALA A 40 3.25 6.77 0.83
C ALA A 40 1.87 6.41 0.25
N HIS A 41 1.75 6.24 -1.07
CA HIS A 41 0.52 5.80 -1.74
C HIS A 41 0.46 4.28 -1.96
N GLU A 42 1.46 3.51 -1.53
CA GLU A 42 1.21 2.10 -1.26
C GLU A 42 0.32 2.05 -0.02
N PRO A 43 -0.92 1.55 -0.10
CA PRO A 43 -1.71 1.39 1.11
C PRO A 43 -0.88 0.48 2.02
N GLU A 44 -0.51 0.98 3.21
CA GLU A 44 0.01 0.18 4.31
C GLU A 44 -1.00 -0.94 4.56
N GLN A 45 -0.82 -2.04 3.81
CA GLN A 45 -1.77 -3.13 3.58
C GLN A 45 -3.24 -2.70 3.41
N SER A 46 -3.75 -2.74 2.18
CA SER A 46 -5.20 -2.63 1.97
C SER A 46 -5.95 -3.65 2.84
N VAL A 47 -7.18 -3.34 3.27
CA VAL A 47 -8.03 -4.28 4.05
C VAL A 47 -8.11 -5.65 3.36
N PHE A 48 -8.14 -5.67 2.02
CA PHE A 48 -8.11 -6.90 1.23
C PHE A 48 -6.76 -7.62 1.30
N GLY A 49 -5.64 -6.89 1.33
CA GLY A 49 -4.29 -7.44 1.51
C GLY A 49 -4.12 -8.09 2.87
N VAL A 50 -4.54 -7.41 3.95
CA VAL A 50 -4.54 -7.98 5.31
C VAL A 50 -5.40 -9.24 5.37
N LEU A 51 -6.62 -9.19 4.82
CA LEU A 51 -7.51 -10.36 4.80
C LEU A 51 -6.92 -11.54 4.01
N ALA A 52 -6.24 -11.26 2.89
CA ALA A 52 -5.58 -12.30 2.11
C ALA A 52 -4.44 -12.95 2.89
N GLU A 53 -3.63 -12.17 3.61
CA GLU A 53 -2.55 -12.66 4.47
C GLU A 53 -3.09 -13.52 5.62
N ILE A 54 -4.12 -13.06 6.34
CA ILE A 54 -4.79 -13.81 7.41
C ILE A 54 -5.31 -15.17 6.90
N ARG A 55 -5.89 -15.19 5.70
CA ARG A 55 -6.36 -16.43 5.05
C ARG A 55 -5.21 -17.37 4.70
N MET A 56 -4.09 -16.86 4.19
CA MET A 56 -2.91 -17.67 3.89
C MET A 56 -2.29 -18.27 5.16
N MET A 57 -2.36 -17.57 6.29
CA MET A 57 -1.92 -18.08 7.59
C MET A 57 -2.86 -19.17 8.16
N GLY A 58 -3.98 -19.47 7.47
CA GLY A 58 -4.94 -20.48 7.91
C GLY A 58 -5.76 -20.05 9.12
N VAL A 59 -5.76 -18.77 9.46
CA VAL A 59 -6.57 -18.22 10.54
C VAL A 59 -8.01 -18.18 10.07
N ALA A 60 -8.86 -19.01 10.66
CA ALA A 60 -10.30 -19.05 10.41
C ALA A 60 -11.04 -18.55 11.65
N THR A 61 -12.10 -17.78 11.46
CA THR A 61 -13.03 -17.45 12.54
C THR A 61 -13.81 -18.72 12.91
N PRO A 62 -13.77 -19.19 14.17
CA PRO A 62 -14.55 -20.34 14.60
C PRO A 62 -16.05 -20.12 14.38
N SER A 63 -16.79 -21.17 13.99
CA SER A 63 -18.25 -21.10 13.81
C SER A 63 -19.04 -21.18 15.12
N GLU A 64 -18.42 -20.82 16.25
CA GLU A 64 -19.01 -20.91 17.59
C GLU A 64 -20.34 -20.16 17.66
N SER A 65 -20.44 -19.00 16.99
CA SER A 65 -21.69 -18.24 16.88
C SER A 65 -22.81 -19.03 16.21
N THR A 66 -22.48 -19.88 15.24
CA THR A 66 -23.48 -20.75 14.59
C THR A 66 -23.97 -21.83 15.56
N GLU A 67 -23.10 -22.37 16.40
CA GLU A 67 -23.49 -23.35 17.41
C GLU A 67 -24.36 -22.73 18.49
N MET A 68 -23.99 -21.54 19.00
CA MET A 68 -24.78 -20.78 19.96
C MET A 68 -26.20 -20.49 19.44
N VAL A 69 -26.32 -20.02 18.19
CA VAL A 69 -27.63 -19.73 17.58
C VAL A 69 -28.47 -21.00 17.42
N ARG A 70 -27.87 -22.14 17.07
CA ARG A 70 -28.58 -23.42 16.97
C ARG A 70 -29.06 -23.88 18.35
N HIS A 71 -28.20 -23.84 19.35
CA HIS A 71 -28.54 -24.21 20.73
C HIS A 71 -29.74 -23.41 21.24
N ASP A 72 -29.69 -22.08 21.10
CA ASP A 72 -30.77 -21.20 21.56
C ASP A 72 -32.07 -21.35 20.75
N ARG A 73 -31.98 -21.79 19.49
CA ARG A 73 -33.16 -22.09 18.67
C ARG A 73 -33.78 -23.41 19.10
N ASP A 74 -32.98 -24.45 19.25
CA ASP A 74 -33.45 -25.80 19.54
C ASP A 74 -33.97 -25.90 20.99
N ALA A 75 -33.44 -25.09 21.92
CA ALA A 75 -33.97 -24.94 23.28
C ALA A 75 -35.34 -24.23 23.36
N ARG A 76 -35.82 -23.64 22.26
CA ARG A 76 -37.14 -22.98 22.16
C ARG A 76 -38.22 -23.84 21.48
N ALA A 77 -37.84 -25.00 20.93
CA ALA A 77 -38.76 -25.97 20.31
C ALA A 77 -39.28 -26.99 21.34
#